data_AF-A0A821MMG9-F1
#
_entry.id   AF-A0A821MMG9-F1
#
_cell.length_a   1.000
_cell.length_b   1.000
_cell.length_c   1.000
_cell.angle_alpha   90.00
_cell.angle_beta   90.00
_cell.angle_gamma   90.00
#
_symmetry.space_group_name_H-M   'P 1'
#
loop_
_entity.id
_entity.type
_entity.pdbx_description
1 polymer ?
#
loop_
_entity_poly.entity_id
_entity_poly.type
_entity_poly.pdbx_seq_one_letter_code
_entity_poly.pdbx_strand_id
1 'polypeptide(L)' 'TEPYTYKIKDMDGEEVQGSFYEQEMVKYDNEFYEIEKILKLNKNKMLVKWKGYETPSWINKKDIVENVKPNERLC' A
#
# COMPACT_ATOMS: atom_id res chain seq x y z
N THR A 1 -20.87 -7.32 29.95
CA THR A 1 -19.46 -6.91 29.87
C THR A 1 -19.38 -5.80 28.85
N GLU A 2 -18.80 -4.66 29.19
CA GLU A 2 -18.62 -3.56 28.24
C GLU A 2 -17.48 -3.94 27.28
N PRO A 3 -17.69 -3.85 25.96
CA PRO A 3 -16.67 -4.21 24.98
C PRO A 3 -15.57 -3.14 24.91
N TYR A 4 -14.32 -3.58 24.80
CA TYR A 4 -13.18 -2.68 24.61
C TYR A 4 -13.17 -2.12 23.18
N THR A 5 -12.93 -0.82 23.06
CA THR A 5 -12.73 -0.12 21.78
C THR A 5 -11.32 0.43 21.69
N TYR A 6 -10.76 0.42 20.49
CA TYR A 6 -9.40 0.85 20.23
C TYR A 6 -9.37 2.07 19.30
N LYS A 7 -8.40 2.94 19.51
CA LYS A 7 -8.08 4.04 18.60
C LYS A 7 -6.91 3.60 17.72
N ILE A 8 -7.04 3.82 16.42
CA ILE A 8 -6.02 3.47 15.44
C ILE A 8 -5.22 4.72 15.11
N LYS A 9 -3.89 4.58 15.07
CA LYS A 9 -2.97 5.58 14.55
C LYS A 9 -2.37 5.08 13.26
N ASP A 10 -2.23 5.96 12.28
CA ASP A 10 -1.48 5.68 11.07
C ASP A 10 0.03 5.61 11.38
N MET A 11 0.82 5.16 10.40
CA MET A 11 2.28 5.09 10.46
C MET A 11 2.92 6.47 10.69
N ASP A 12 2.30 7.54 10.20
CA ASP A 12 2.71 8.93 10.44
C ASP A 12 2.25 9.47 11.81
N GLY A 13 1.56 8.64 12.61
CA GLY A 13 1.09 8.99 13.96
C GLY A 13 -0.23 9.76 13.99
N GLU A 14 -0.86 9.98 12.84
CA GLU A 14 -2.18 10.61 12.72
C GLU A 14 -3.27 9.68 13.26
N GLU A 15 -4.11 10.17 14.17
CA GLU A 15 -5.22 9.40 14.72
C GLU A 15 -6.39 9.34 13.73
N VAL A 16 -6.80 8.13 13.37
CA VAL A 16 -7.99 7.91 12.54
C VAL A 16 -9.23 8.25 13.37
N GLN A 17 -10.13 9.08 12.81
CA GLN A 17 -11.36 9.46 13.50
C GLN A 17 -12.26 8.24 13.70
N GLY A 18 -12.44 7.84 14.97
CA GLY A 18 -13.33 6.75 15.34
C GLY A 18 -12.79 5.95 16.52
N SER A 19 -13.53 4.92 16.90
CA SER A 19 -13.08 3.88 17.82
C SER A 19 -13.65 2.58 17.31
N PHE A 20 -12.79 1.56 17.19
CA PHE A 20 -13.11 0.33 16.49
C PHE A 20 -13.06 -0.84 17.45
N TYR A 21 -13.92 -1.83 17.25
CA TYR A 21 -13.84 -3.08 17.97
C TYR A 21 -12.74 -3.97 17.37
N GLU A 22 -12.11 -4.81 18.19
CA GLU A 22 -11.11 -5.78 17.74
C GLU A 22 -11.66 -6.68 16.62
N GLN A 23 -12.94 -7.06 16.71
CA GLN A 23 -13.61 -7.92 15.74
C GLN A 23 -13.80 -7.26 14.37
N GLU A 24 -13.80 -5.93 14.31
CA GLU A 24 -13.90 -5.16 13.06
C GLU A 24 -12.54 -4.93 12.41
N MET A 25 -11.44 -5.16 13.15
CA MET A 25 -10.09 -5.00 12.64
C MET A 25 -9.69 -6.19 11.78
N VAL A 26 -9.40 -5.94 10.51
CA VAL A 26 -8.87 -6.95 9.59
C VAL A 26 -7.37 -6.74 9.45
N LYS A 27 -6.58 -7.79 9.70
CA LYS A 27 -5.15 -7.77 9.40
C LYS A 27 -4.95 -7.75 7.88
N TYR A 28 -4.42 -6.66 7.37
CA TYR A 28 -4.01 -6.55 5.97
C TYR A 28 -2.61 -7.15 5.81
N ASP A 29 -2.55 -8.43 5.45
CA ASP A 29 -1.30 -9.15 5.15
C ASP A 29 -1.20 -9.27 3.62
N ASN A 30 -0.60 -8.26 2.98
CA ASN A 30 -0.34 -8.28 1.56
C ASN A 30 1.16 -8.18 1.32
N GLU A 31 1.69 -9.14 0.56
CA GLU A 31 3.11 -9.18 0.16
C GLU A 31 3.41 -8.19 -0.98
N PHE A 32 2.39 -7.63 -1.62
CA PHE A 32 2.51 -6.76 -2.78
C PHE A 32 1.91 -5.37 -2.54
N TYR A 33 2.59 -4.35 -3.06
CA TYR A 33 2.17 -2.96 -3.03
C TYR A 33 1.96 -2.44 -4.44
N GLU A 34 0.88 -1.67 -4.65
CA GLU A 34 0.55 -1.09 -5.96
C GLU A 34 1.38 0.17 -6.22
N ILE A 35 2.06 0.22 -7.36
CA ILE A 35 2.83 1.39 -7.79
C ILE A 35 1.89 2.35 -8.52
N GLU A 36 1.79 3.58 -8.03
CA GLU A 36 1.02 4.65 -8.69
C GLU A 36 1.82 5.24 -9.86
N LYS A 37 3.08 5.59 -9.62
CA LYS A 37 3.93 6.22 -10.64
C LYS A 37 5.40 5.99 -10.40
N ILE A 38 6.16 5.82 -11.47
CA ILE A 38 7.63 5.81 -11.43
C ILE A 38 8.13 7.25 -11.57
N LEU A 39 8.84 7.75 -10.56
CA LEU A 39 9.37 9.11 -10.53
C LEU A 39 10.76 9.21 -11.17
N LYS A 40 11.64 8.24 -10.89
CA LYS A 40 13.01 8.21 -11.43
C LYS A 40 13.44 6.80 -11.74
N LEU A 41 14.20 6.66 -12.82
CA LEU A 41 14.84 5.42 -13.23
C LEU A 41 16.35 5.59 -13.11
N ASN A 42 16.98 4.72 -12.33
CA ASN A 42 18.43 4.53 -12.34
C ASN A 42 18.75 3.16 -12.97
N LYS A 43 20.03 2.84 -13.20
CA LYS A 43 20.44 1.58 -13.84
C LYS A 43 19.81 0.36 -13.16
N ASN A 44 19.98 0.21 -11.85
CA ASN A 44 19.47 -0.93 -11.08
C ASN A 44 18.28 -0.63 -10.16
N LYS A 45 18.03 0.64 -9.85
CA LYS A 45 17.01 1.06 -8.88
C LYS A 45 16.01 2.00 -9.51
N MET A 46 14.79 2.01 -8.98
CA MET A 46 13.71 2.88 -9.41
C MET A 46 13.11 3.58 -8.19
N LEU A 47 12.84 4.87 -8.32
CA LEU A 47 12.10 5.62 -7.33
C LEU A 47 10.62 5.53 -7.71
N VAL A 48 9.84 4.83 -6.89
CA VAL A 48 8.41 4.62 -7.10
C VAL A 48 7.61 5.42 -6.10
N LYS A 49 6.51 6.00 -6.58
CA LYS A 49 5.43 6.52 -5.76
C LYS A 49 4.39 5.41 -5.63
N TRP A 50 4.08 5.01 -4.40
CA TRP A 50 3.09 3.99 -4.11
C TRP A 50 1.69 4.57 -4.11
N LYS A 51 0.69 3.77 -4.49
CA LYS A 51 -0.70 4.21 -4.48
C LYS A 51 -1.21 4.30 -3.04
N GLY A 52 -1.72 5.47 -2.66
CA GLY A 52 -2.20 5.71 -1.30
C GLY A 52 -1.09 6.01 -0.28
N TYR A 53 0.16 6.16 -0.71
CA TYR A 53 1.23 6.65 0.16
C TYR A 53 1.92 7.87 -0.46
N GLU A 54 2.13 8.90 0.36
CA GLU A 54 2.80 10.13 -0.09
C GLU A 54 4.31 9.94 -0.23
N THR A 55 4.90 9.06 0.57
CA THR A 55 6.36 8.87 0.62
C THR A 55 6.84 7.93 -0.50
N PRO A 56 7.67 8.42 -1.44
CA PRO A 56 8.26 7.58 -2.48
C PRO A 56 9.41 6.73 -1.92
N SER A 57 9.62 5.54 -2.49
CA SER A 57 10.69 4.62 -2.06
C SER A 57 11.54 4.12 -3.22
N TRP A 58 12.80 3.81 -2.92
CA TRP A 58 13.70 3.17 -3.88
C TRP A 58 13.54 1.65 -3.84
N ILE A 59 13.18 1.06 -4.97
CA ILE A 59 13.09 -0.39 -5.16
C ILE A 59 14.06 -0.86 -6.23
N ASN A 60 14.42 -2.15 -6.23
CA ASN A 60 15.19 -2.72 -7.33
C ASN A 60 14.24 -3.12 -8.46
N LYS A 61 14.75 -3.02 -9.69
CA LYS A 61 13.99 -3.43 -10.88
C LYS A 61 13.55 -4.90 -10.85
N LYS A 62 14.29 -5.75 -10.13
CA LYS A 62 14.02 -7.18 -10.00
C LYS A 62 12.82 -7.50 -9.11
N ASP A 63 12.46 -6.57 -8.23
CA ASP A 63 11.38 -6.75 -7.25
C ASP A 63 10.01 -6.36 -7.84
N ILE A 64 9.99 -5.87 -9.10
CA ILE A 64 8.77 -5.47 -9.79
C ILE A 64 8.13 -6.69 -10.44
N VAL A 65 6.89 -6.97 -10.06
CA VAL A 65 6.03 -7.95 -10.71
C VAL A 65 5.08 -7.21 -11.64
N GLU A 66 5.33 -7.30 -12.96
CA GLU A 66 4.41 -6.73 -13.95
C GLU A 66 3.13 -7.57 -13.99
N ASN A 67 2.05 -7.05 -13.42
CA ASN A 67 0.70 -7.57 -13.65
C ASN A 67 0.24 -7.12 -15.04
N VAL A 68 0.84 -7.69 -16.08
CA VAL A 68 0.36 -7.52 -17.46
C VAL A 68 -1.01 -8.18 -17.51
N LYS A 69 -2.08 -7.38 -17.46
CA LYS A 69 -3.39 -7.87 -17.90
C LYS A 69 -3.21 -8.28 -19.36
N PRO A 70 -3.37 -9.56 -19.73
CA PRO A 70 -3.39 -9.92 -21.13
C PRO A 70 -4.60 -9.19 -21.73
N ASN A 71 -4.30 -8.10 -22.45
CA ASN A 71 -5.06 -7.62 -23.61
C ASN A 71 -6.48 -8.20 -23.69
N GLU A 72 -7.43 -7.54 -23.03
CA GLU A 72 -8.83 -7.57 -23.45
C GLU A 72 -8.85 -7.04 -24.89
N ARG A 73 -8.75 -7.98 -25.84
CA ARG A 73 -9.01 -7.71 -27.25
C ARG A 73 -10.40 -7.10 -27.31
N LEU A 74 -10.52 -5.93 -27.93
CA LEU A 74 -11.79 -5.44 -28.43
C LEU A 74 -12.47 -6.58 -29.22
N CYS A 75 -13.63 -6.99 -28.74
CA CYS A 75 -14.66 -7.64 -29.53
C CYS A 75 -15.91 -6.78 -29.42
#